data_AF-A0A385MZQ1-F1
#
_entry.id   AF-A0A385MZQ1-F1
#
_cell.length_a   1.000
_cell.length_b   1.000
_cell.length_c   1.000
_cell.angle_alpha   90.00
_cell.angle_beta   90.00
_cell.angle_gamma   90.00
#
_symmetry.space_group_name_H-M   'P 1'
#
loop_
_entity.id
_entity.type
_entity.pdbx_description
1 polymer ?
#
loop_
_entity_poly.entity_id
_entity_poly.type
_entity_poly.pdbx_seq_one_letter_code
_entity_poly.pdbx_strand_id
1 'polypeptide(L)'
;MKKLISALIISASALSAAPAMSNELGSCLIDSLNGKERKSLAKWIFFSMAAHPEIKSYAEVSEKDRLESDKEIGDLVTRLLASDCPAQFKVASESDPMALQRAFELVGQVAMGELMQDPVVTDAIGNYSHFMDPQAIQSALAGGQ
;
A
#
# COMPACT_ATOMS: atom_id res chain seq x y z
N MET A 1 -63.36 -4.29 26.14
CA MET A 1 -62.61 -5.57 26.21
C MET A 1 -62.28 -5.93 24.77
N LYS A 2 -61.05 -6.10 24.28
CA LYS A 2 -59.82 -6.63 24.87
C LYS A 2 -58.67 -6.12 24.00
N LYS A 3 -57.59 -5.71 24.66
CA LYS A 3 -56.35 -5.16 24.13
C LYS A 3 -55.72 -6.12 23.12
N LEU A 4 -54.91 -5.62 22.18
CA LEU A 4 -53.62 -6.22 21.84
C LEU A 4 -52.72 -5.16 21.17
N ILE A 5 -51.70 -4.80 21.94
CA ILE A 5 -50.62 -3.86 21.65
C ILE A 5 -49.65 -4.58 20.70
N SER A 6 -49.44 -4.05 19.50
CA SER A 6 -48.38 -4.53 18.60
C SER A 6 -47.13 -3.69 18.86
N ALA A 7 -46.21 -4.24 19.65
CA ALA A 7 -44.90 -3.66 19.91
C ALA A 7 -43.99 -3.93 18.72
N LEU A 8 -43.62 -2.88 18.00
CA LEU A 8 -42.64 -2.91 16.92
C LEU A 8 -41.24 -3.05 17.53
N ILE A 9 -40.72 -4.27 17.56
CA ILE A 9 -39.35 -4.57 17.99
C ILE A 9 -38.42 -4.09 16.88
N ILE A 10 -37.80 -2.91 17.09
CA ILE A 10 -36.69 -2.43 16.28
C ILE A 10 -35.51 -3.35 16.58
N SER A 11 -35.25 -4.28 15.67
CA SER A 11 -34.04 -5.10 15.70
C SER A 11 -32.85 -4.18 15.46
N ALA A 12 -32.03 -3.97 16.49
CA ALA A 12 -30.73 -3.34 16.33
C ALA A 12 -29.87 -4.28 15.47
N SER A 13 -29.71 -3.95 14.20
CA SER A 13 -28.72 -4.57 13.33
C SER A 13 -27.37 -4.40 14.03
N ALA A 14 -26.74 -5.51 14.41
CA ALA A 14 -25.34 -5.48 14.80
C ALA A 14 -24.60 -4.81 13.64
N LEU A 15 -24.01 -3.65 13.90
CA LEU A 15 -23.00 -3.07 13.03
C LEU A 15 -21.90 -4.13 13.01
N SER A 16 -21.85 -4.93 11.95
CA SER A 16 -20.68 -5.75 11.66
C SER A 16 -19.55 -4.77 11.45
N ALA A 17 -18.84 -4.43 12.54
CA ALA A 17 -17.45 -4.05 12.43
C ALA A 17 -16.82 -5.24 11.71
N ALA A 18 -16.63 -5.10 10.40
CA ALA A 18 -15.72 -5.97 9.67
C ALA A 18 -14.48 -6.05 10.56
N PRO A 19 -14.01 -7.26 10.94
CA PRO A 19 -12.84 -7.33 11.77
C PRO A 19 -11.80 -6.50 11.04
N ALA A 20 -11.30 -5.44 11.70
CA ALA A 20 -9.94 -5.04 11.46
C ALA A 20 -9.16 -6.31 11.77
N MET A 21 -9.00 -7.18 10.77
CA MET A 21 -8.09 -8.30 10.84
C MET A 21 -6.77 -7.60 11.00
N SER A 22 -6.36 -7.48 12.26
CA SER A 22 -5.17 -6.75 12.61
C SER A 22 -4.07 -7.44 11.83
N ASN A 23 -3.51 -6.72 10.87
CA ASN A 23 -2.42 -7.23 10.07
C ASN A 23 -1.15 -7.10 10.89
N GLU A 24 -1.08 -7.85 12.00
CA GLU A 24 -0.02 -7.78 13.00
C GLU A 24 1.36 -7.96 12.35
N LEU A 25 1.43 -8.81 11.32
CA LEU A 25 2.63 -8.95 10.51
C LEU A 25 2.94 -7.63 9.77
N GLY A 26 2.00 -7.09 9.00
CA GLY A 26 2.19 -5.81 8.30
C GLY A 26 2.62 -4.68 9.24
N SER A 27 1.97 -4.53 10.39
CA SER A 27 2.35 -3.55 11.42
C SER A 27 3.77 -3.77 11.91
N CYS A 28 4.11 -5.01 12.31
CA CYS A 28 5.46 -5.34 12.77
C CYS A 28 6.52 -5.06 11.70
N LEU A 29 6.26 -5.41 10.44
CA LEU A 29 7.17 -5.16 9.32
C LEU A 29 7.42 -3.66 9.15
N ILE A 30 6.37 -2.84 9.18
CA ILE A 30 6.48 -1.39 9.04
C ILE A 30 7.25 -0.77 10.21
N ASP A 31 6.95 -1.18 11.44
CA ASP A 31 7.59 -0.65 12.64
C ASP A 31 9.07 -1.04 12.75
N SER A 32 9.44 -2.19 12.16
CA SER A 32 10.82 -2.69 12.14
C SER A 32 11.67 -2.06 11.04
N LEU A 33 11.06 -1.35 10.08
CA LEU A 33 11.77 -0.67 9.00
C LEU A 33 12.28 0.70 9.41
N ASN A 34 13.55 0.98 9.16
CA ASN A 34 14.08 2.34 9.25
C ASN A 34 13.93 3.13 7.93
N GLY A 35 14.22 4.44 7.96
CA GLY A 35 14.07 5.30 6.78
C GLY A 35 14.96 4.93 5.60
N LYS A 36 16.17 4.40 5.83
CA LYS A 36 17.03 3.94 4.74
C LYS A 36 16.43 2.70 4.06
N GLU A 37 15.89 1.78 4.85
CA GLU A 37 15.29 0.54 4.33
C GLU A 37 14.01 0.82 3.55
N ARG A 38 13.16 1.75 4.01
CA ARG A 38 11.96 2.17 3.26
C ARG A 38 12.32 2.76 1.88
N LYS A 39 13.34 3.60 1.80
CA LYS A 39 13.85 4.12 0.51
C LYS A 39 14.43 3.03 -0.37
N SER A 40 15.12 2.06 0.23
CA SER A 40 15.71 0.93 -0.50
C SER A 40 14.61 0.02 -1.08
N LEU A 41 13.54 -0.21 -0.31
CA LEU A 41 12.33 -0.91 -0.79
C LEU A 41 11.66 -0.14 -1.94
N ALA A 42 11.48 1.18 -1.82
CA ALA A 42 10.89 1.99 -2.89
C ALA A 42 11.73 1.94 -4.18
N LYS A 43 13.06 2.06 -4.07
CA LYS A 43 14.00 1.89 -5.19
C LYS A 43 13.85 0.51 -5.84
N TRP A 44 13.78 -0.55 -5.04
CA TRP A 44 13.63 -1.92 -5.54
C TRP A 44 12.28 -2.13 -6.26
N ILE A 45 11.19 -1.56 -5.74
CA ILE A 45 9.87 -1.56 -6.40
C ILE A 45 9.96 -0.83 -7.75
N PHE A 46 10.55 0.38 -7.78
CA PHE A 46 10.76 1.13 -9.02
C PHE A 46 11.59 0.34 -10.04
N PHE A 47 12.70 -0.29 -9.63
CA PHE A 47 13.50 -1.14 -10.51
C PHE A 47 12.68 -2.30 -11.08
N SER A 48 11.88 -2.94 -10.24
CA SER A 48 11.00 -4.04 -10.65
C SER A 48 9.97 -3.56 -11.69
N MET A 49 9.32 -2.41 -11.46
CA MET A 49 8.40 -1.80 -12.42
C MET A 49 9.10 -1.42 -13.73
N ALA A 50 10.31 -0.88 -13.66
CA ALA A 50 11.14 -0.53 -14.81
C ALA A 50 11.57 -1.74 -15.65
N ALA A 51 11.38 -2.98 -15.18
CA ALA A 51 11.56 -4.17 -16.00
C ALA A 51 10.41 -4.40 -17.00
N HIS A 52 9.28 -3.71 -16.84
CA HIS A 52 8.10 -3.87 -17.70
C HIS A 52 8.44 -3.58 -19.17
N PRO A 53 8.02 -4.42 -20.14
CA PRO A 53 8.41 -4.27 -21.55
C PRO A 53 8.11 -2.91 -22.17
N GLU A 54 7.02 -2.27 -21.75
CA GLU A 54 6.60 -0.96 -22.24
C GLU A 54 7.32 0.21 -21.56
N ILE A 55 7.91 -0.01 -20.38
CA ILE A 55 8.52 1.06 -19.57
C ILE A 55 10.05 1.01 -19.62
N LYS A 56 10.64 -0.18 -19.84
CA LYS A 56 12.09 -0.41 -19.76
C LYS A 56 12.93 0.52 -20.61
N SER A 57 12.41 1.04 -21.72
CA SER A 57 13.12 1.99 -22.58
C SER A 57 13.28 3.38 -21.96
N TYR A 58 12.50 3.71 -20.93
CA TYR A 58 12.52 4.99 -20.23
C TYR A 58 13.34 4.97 -18.94
N ALA A 59 13.92 3.81 -18.57
CA ALA A 59 14.63 3.63 -17.32
C ALA A 59 16.06 3.12 -17.55
N GLU A 60 17.05 3.84 -17.06
CA GLU A 60 18.46 3.46 -17.12
C GLU A 60 18.85 2.63 -15.88
N VAL A 61 18.23 1.47 -15.71
CA VAL A 61 18.54 0.56 -14.59
C VAL A 61 19.41 -0.60 -15.10
N SER A 62 20.69 -0.61 -14.71
CA SER A 62 21.63 -1.66 -15.10
C SER A 62 21.32 -3.00 -14.42
N GLU A 63 21.77 -4.12 -15.02
CA GLU A 63 21.64 -5.45 -14.39
C GLU A 63 22.38 -5.53 -13.05
N LYS A 64 23.53 -4.85 -12.93
CA LYS A 64 24.29 -4.78 -11.68
C LYS A 64 23.46 -4.11 -10.57
N ASP A 65 22.83 -2.98 -10.87
CA ASP A 65 22.05 -2.25 -9.87
C ASP A 65 20.78 -3.01 -9.46
N ARG A 66 20.17 -3.74 -10.40
CA ARG A 66 19.08 -4.69 -10.09
C ARG A 66 19.54 -5.76 -9.12
N LEU A 67 20.64 -6.44 -9.43
CA LEU A 67 21.17 -7.52 -8.60
C LEU A 67 21.55 -7.05 -7.20
N GLU A 68 22.21 -5.88 -7.09
CA GLU A 68 22.54 -5.28 -5.80
C GLU A 68 21.27 -4.94 -5.00
N SER A 69 20.25 -4.40 -5.65
CA SER A 69 18.97 -4.08 -5.02
C SER A 69 18.20 -5.35 -4.60
N ASP A 70 18.18 -6.40 -5.42
CA ASP A 70 17.53 -7.68 -5.11
C ASP A 70 18.19 -8.35 -3.91
N LYS A 71 19.53 -8.32 -3.83
CA LYS A 71 20.27 -8.84 -2.68
C LYS A 71 19.96 -8.06 -1.41
N GLU A 72 20.01 -6.73 -1.49
CA GLU A 72 19.70 -5.84 -0.36
C GLU A 72 18.30 -6.11 0.21
N ILE A 73 17.29 -6.25 -0.66
CA ILE A 73 15.91 -6.52 -0.22
C ILE A 73 15.71 -7.97 0.23
N GLY A 74 16.38 -8.95 -0.40
CA GLY A 74 16.38 -10.33 0.07
C GLY A 74 16.91 -10.47 1.50
N ASP A 75 18.03 -9.82 1.81
CA ASP A 75 18.61 -9.79 3.16
C ASP A 75 17.68 -9.08 4.15
N LEU A 76 17.08 -7.96 3.75
CA LEU A 76 16.13 -7.21 4.57
C LEU A 76 14.88 -8.03 4.91
N VAL A 77 14.23 -8.62 3.90
CA VAL A 77 13.03 -9.46 4.11
C VAL A 77 13.36 -10.66 4.98
N THR A 78 14.54 -11.26 4.81
CA THR A 78 15.01 -12.36 5.67
C THR A 78 15.11 -11.92 7.13
N ARG A 79 15.76 -10.77 7.41
CA ARG A 79 15.84 -10.21 8.77
C ARG A 79 14.46 -9.96 9.36
N LEU A 80 13.58 -9.30 8.60
CA LEU A 80 12.24 -8.94 9.04
C LEU A 80 11.41 -10.18 9.42
N LEU A 81 11.41 -11.22 8.59
CA LEU A 81 10.59 -12.41 8.84
C LEU A 81 11.21 -13.35 9.87
N ALA A 82 12.54 -13.49 9.90
CA ALA A 82 13.21 -14.48 10.74
C ALA A 82 13.67 -13.93 12.11
N SER A 83 13.88 -12.62 12.23
CA SER A 83 14.45 -11.99 13.44
C SER A 83 13.51 -10.95 14.05
N ASP A 84 12.98 -10.02 13.25
CA ASP A 84 12.22 -8.88 13.79
C ASP A 84 10.75 -9.25 14.08
N CYS A 85 10.11 -9.99 13.18
CA CYS A 85 8.68 -10.34 13.23
C CYS A 85 8.37 -11.86 13.19
N PRO A 86 9.16 -12.76 13.81
CA PRO A 86 9.00 -14.21 13.63
C PRO A 86 7.68 -14.75 14.16
N ALA A 87 7.16 -14.19 15.27
CA ALA A 87 5.90 -14.63 15.86
C ALA A 87 4.71 -14.28 14.96
N GLN A 88 4.65 -13.03 14.49
CA GLN A 88 3.61 -12.55 13.59
C GLN A 88 3.67 -13.26 12.24
N PHE A 89 4.88 -13.52 11.73
CA PHE A 89 5.08 -14.26 10.48
C PHE A 89 4.56 -15.70 10.61
N LYS A 90 4.86 -16.39 11.71
CA LYS A 90 4.32 -17.73 11.98
C LYS A 90 2.78 -17.72 11.99
N VAL A 91 2.18 -16.81 12.75
CA VAL A 91 0.72 -16.69 12.86
C VAL A 91 0.08 -16.38 11.50
N ALA A 92 0.65 -15.45 10.72
CA ALA A 92 0.17 -15.11 9.38
C ALA A 92 0.25 -16.32 8.43
N SER A 93 1.34 -17.09 8.50
CA SER A 93 1.57 -18.26 7.64
C SER A 93 0.61 -19.43 7.94
N GLU A 94 0.18 -19.57 9.19
CA GLU A 94 -0.74 -20.64 9.63
C GLU A 94 -2.22 -20.29 9.46
N SER A 95 -2.55 -19.00 9.32
CA SER A 95 -3.94 -18.51 9.35
C SER A 95 -4.59 -18.40 7.97
N ASP A 96 -4.00 -17.63 7.06
CA ASP A 96 -4.58 -17.33 5.75
C ASP A 96 -3.46 -17.16 4.70
N PRO A 97 -3.51 -17.88 3.56
CA PRO A 97 -2.58 -17.67 2.45
C PRO A 97 -2.45 -16.21 1.99
N MET A 98 -3.49 -15.39 2.15
CA MET A 98 -3.46 -13.96 1.80
C MET A 98 -2.87 -13.06 2.90
N ALA A 99 -2.65 -13.54 4.12
CA ALA A 99 -2.14 -12.71 5.21
C ALA A 99 -0.76 -12.13 4.88
N LEU A 100 0.11 -12.95 4.29
CA LEU A 100 1.45 -12.51 3.87
C LEU A 100 1.39 -11.47 2.76
N GLN A 101 0.53 -11.69 1.75
CA GLN A 101 0.33 -10.73 0.66
C GLN A 101 -0.14 -9.38 1.21
N ARG A 102 -1.17 -9.37 2.07
CA ARG A 102 -1.69 -8.15 2.69
C ARG A 102 -0.64 -7.44 3.54
N ALA A 103 0.22 -8.18 4.24
CA ALA A 103 1.34 -7.61 4.99
C ALA A 103 2.33 -6.88 4.09
N PHE A 104 2.74 -7.50 2.98
CA PHE A 104 3.66 -6.88 2.03
C PHE A 104 3.01 -5.74 1.23
N GLU A 105 1.70 -5.78 0.97
CA GLU A 105 0.96 -4.65 0.39
C GLU A 105 1.07 -3.40 1.27
N LEU A 106 0.91 -3.53 2.59
CA LEU A 106 1.09 -2.41 3.52
C LEU A 106 2.54 -1.89 3.53
N VAL A 107 3.53 -2.79 3.54
CA VAL A 107 4.95 -2.40 3.46
C VAL A 107 5.23 -1.62 2.16
N GLY A 108 4.70 -2.09 1.03
CA GLY A 108 4.84 -1.43 -0.26
C GLY A 108 4.19 -0.04 -0.29
N GLN A 109 3.00 0.11 0.30
CA GLN A 109 2.32 1.40 0.45
C GLN A 109 3.15 2.40 1.25
N VAL A 110 3.74 1.97 2.38
CA VAL A 110 4.59 2.84 3.20
C VAL A 110 5.88 3.23 2.46
N ALA A 111 6.55 2.26 1.83
CA ALA A 111 7.79 2.52 1.08
C ALA A 111 7.56 3.48 -0.10
N MET A 112 6.56 3.22 -0.94
CA MET A 112 6.26 4.09 -2.08
C MET A 112 5.65 5.42 -1.65
N GLY A 113 4.89 5.44 -0.55
CA GLY A 113 4.38 6.67 0.03
C GLY A 113 5.49 7.64 0.44
N GLU A 114 6.61 7.14 0.97
CA GLU A 114 7.78 7.98 1.27
C GLU A 114 8.41 8.58 0.00
N LEU A 115 8.50 7.81 -1.08
CA LEU A 115 9.02 8.31 -2.37
C LEU A 115 8.08 9.36 -2.99
N MET A 116 6.77 9.13 -2.94
CA MET A 116 5.77 10.04 -3.52
C MET A 116 5.66 11.37 -2.78
N GLN A 117 6.05 11.42 -1.51
CA GLN A 117 6.09 12.66 -0.70
C GLN A 117 7.33 13.51 -0.97
N ASP A 118 8.28 13.03 -1.78
CA ASP A 118 9.41 13.85 -2.20
C ASP A 118 8.90 15.07 -3.03
N PRO A 119 9.36 16.30 -2.73
CA PRO A 119 8.90 17.49 -3.44
C PRO A 119 9.15 17.43 -4.94
N VAL A 120 10.28 16.87 -5.39
CA VAL A 120 10.61 16.75 -6.82
C VAL A 120 9.65 15.80 -7.52
N VAL A 121 9.30 14.70 -6.86
CA VAL A 121 8.32 13.73 -7.38
C VAL A 121 6.92 14.35 -7.43
N THR A 122 6.53 15.06 -6.37
CA THR A 122 5.23 15.74 -6.30
C THR A 122 5.10 16.80 -7.40
N ASP A 123 6.12 17.62 -7.60
CA ASP A 123 6.16 18.62 -8.66
C ASP A 123 6.10 17.97 -10.05
N ALA A 124 6.87 16.87 -10.25
CA ALA A 124 6.85 16.13 -11.51
C ALA A 124 5.47 15.56 -11.83
N ILE A 125 4.78 15.00 -10.83
CA ILE A 125 3.40 14.54 -10.96
C ILE A 125 2.49 15.72 -11.30
N GLY A 126 2.66 16.89 -10.67
CA GLY A 126 1.82 18.07 -10.91
C GLY A 126 1.92 18.68 -12.32
N ASN A 127 2.96 18.36 -13.09
CA ASN A 127 3.22 18.97 -14.40
C ASN A 127 2.09 18.75 -15.43
N TYR A 128 1.25 17.71 -15.29
CA TYR A 128 0.10 17.53 -16.20
C TYR A 128 -0.89 18.70 -16.14
N SER A 129 -0.91 19.43 -15.01
CA SER A 129 -1.84 20.54 -14.79
C SER A 129 -1.68 21.68 -15.80
N HIS A 130 -0.47 21.86 -16.35
CA HIS A 130 -0.22 22.84 -17.42
C HIS A 130 -0.98 22.55 -18.72
N PHE A 131 -1.46 21.33 -18.90
CA PHE A 131 -2.16 20.87 -20.10
C PHE A 131 -3.67 20.66 -19.86
N MET A 132 -4.16 20.94 -18.65
CA MET A 132 -5.60 20.85 -18.36
C MET A 132 -6.35 22.00 -19.04
N ASP A 133 -7.58 21.73 -19.49
CA ASP A 133 -8.50 22.75 -19.97
C ASP A 133 -9.37 23.24 -18.79
N PRO A 134 -9.10 24.44 -18.24
CA PRO A 134 -9.85 24.94 -17.09
C PRO A 134 -11.30 25.24 -17.47
N GLN A 135 -11.59 25.59 -18.72
CA GLN A 135 -12.93 25.92 -19.18
C GLN A 135 -13.78 24.66 -19.26
N ALA A 136 -13.26 23.58 -19.85
CA ALA A 136 -13.96 22.30 -19.89
C ALA A 136 -14.26 21.77 -18.48
N ILE A 137 -13.31 21.88 -17.55
CA ILE A 137 -13.50 21.47 -16.15
C ILE A 137 -14.55 22.35 -15.47
N GLN A 138 -14.47 23.67 -15.64
CA GLN A 138 -15.43 24.60 -15.07
C GLN A 138 -16.85 24.37 -15.62
N SER A 139 -16.99 24.09 -16.93
CA SER A 139 -18.26 23.72 -17.55
C SER A 139 -18.82 22.40 -17.00
N ALA A 140 -17.97 21.39 -16.76
CA ALA A 140 -18.39 20.14 -16.14
C ALA A 140 -18.89 20.32 -14.69
N LEU A 141 -18.29 21.25 -13.94
CA LEU A 141 -18.74 21.60 -12.59
C LEU A 141 -20.04 22.42 -12.59
N ALA A 142 -20.25 23.27 -13.60
CA ALA A 142 -21.43 24.12 -13.72
C ALA A 142 -22.66 23.38 -14.28
N GLY A 143 -22.47 22.29 -15.05
CA GLY A 143 -23.54 21.48 -15.64
C GLY A 143 -24.18 20.45 -14.70
N GLY A 144 -23.86 20.48 -13.40
CA GLY A 144 -24.37 19.58 -12.37
C GLY A 144 -25.66 20.02 -11.66
N GLN A 145 -26.38 21.02 -12.19
CA GLN A 145 -27.69 21.48 -11.72
C GLN A 145 -28.64 21.76 -12.88
#